data_AF-A0A2K8VAH1-F1
#
_entry.id   AF-A0A2K8VAH1-F1
#
_cell.length_a   1.000
_cell.length_b   1.000
_cell.length_c   1.000
_cell.angle_alpha   90.00
_cell.angle_beta   90.00
_cell.angle_gamma   90.00
#
_symmetry.space_group_name_H-M   'P 1'
#
loop_
_entity.id
_entity.type
_entity.pdbx_description
1 polymer ?
#
loop_
_entity_poly.entity_id
_entity_poly.type
_entity_poly.pdbx_seq_one_letter_code
_entity_poly.pdbx_strand_id
1 'polypeptide(L)'
;MDIPITILSTGVALSKDGGALQKMNTPLFLSVLENGKQYVPCINIEDLCNLYVKATENDTFIGIYNGIASDHQSNSTFTKALGKALKKILTPINIPGIILKTVLGELALIVLEGSRVSSAKTKKT
;
A
#
# COMPACT_ATOMS: atom_id res chain seq x y z
N MET A 1 -14.35 7.83 -31.97
CA MET A 1 -13.67 8.74 -31.03
C MET A 1 -12.65 7.91 -30.29
N ASP A 2 -11.36 8.12 -30.55
CA ASP A 2 -10.29 7.58 -29.71
C ASP A 2 -10.08 8.54 -28.54
N ILE A 3 -10.55 8.14 -27.36
CA ILE A 3 -10.35 8.90 -26.12
C ILE A 3 -9.12 8.30 -25.44
N PRO A 4 -8.11 9.10 -25.06
CA PRO A 4 -6.97 8.61 -24.29
C PRO A 4 -7.46 8.05 -22.94
N ILE A 5 -7.06 6.82 -22.61
CA ILE A 5 -7.48 6.13 -21.38
C ILE A 5 -6.25 5.84 -20.51
N THR A 6 -6.34 6.25 -19.26
CA THR A 6 -5.36 5.95 -18.21
C THR A 6 -6.02 5.12 -17.12
N ILE A 7 -5.37 4.02 -16.74
CA ILE A 7 -5.82 3.15 -15.65
C ILE A 7 -4.76 3.18 -14.56
N LEU A 8 -5.11 3.71 -13.39
CA LEU A 8 -4.26 3.68 -12.20
C LEU A 8 -4.63 2.46 -11.33
N SER A 9 -3.70 1.49 -11.23
CA SER A 9 -3.77 0.39 -10.28
C SER A 9 -3.21 0.86 -8.94
N THR A 10 -4.10 1.28 -8.05
CA THR A 10 -3.77 1.97 -6.81
C THR A 10 -3.51 0.97 -5.69
N GLY A 11 -2.40 1.16 -4.97
CA GLY A 11 -2.15 0.44 -3.71
C GLY A 11 -3.01 0.95 -2.55
N VAL A 12 -2.68 0.55 -1.34
CA VAL A 12 -3.35 1.09 -0.15
C VAL A 12 -3.00 2.58 0.00
N ALA A 13 -3.99 3.45 -0.16
CA ALA A 13 -3.83 4.88 0.05
C ALA A 13 -3.74 5.19 1.56
N LEU A 14 -2.68 5.91 1.96
CA LEU A 14 -2.40 6.28 3.34
C LEU A 14 -2.67 7.77 3.53
N SER A 15 -3.50 8.10 4.52
CA SER A 15 -3.80 9.47 4.92
C SER A 15 -3.74 9.61 6.43
N LYS A 16 -3.25 10.75 6.92
CA LYS A 16 -3.29 11.12 8.34
C LYS A 16 -4.72 11.38 8.82
N ASP A 17 -5.62 11.74 7.92
CA ASP A 17 -6.99 12.18 8.25
C ASP A 17 -8.01 11.02 8.29
N GLY A 18 -7.57 9.78 8.01
CA GLY A 18 -8.40 8.59 8.16
C GLY A 18 -8.10 7.47 7.17
N GLY A 19 -9.10 6.62 6.92
CA GLY A 19 -9.00 5.53 5.94
C GLY A 19 -8.17 4.34 6.44
N ALA A 20 -7.35 3.77 5.56
CA ALA A 20 -6.60 2.56 5.85
C ALA A 20 -5.58 2.74 6.98
N LEU A 21 -4.90 3.88 7.05
CA LEU A 21 -3.86 4.15 8.05
C LEU A 21 -4.44 4.13 9.48
N GLN A 22 -5.63 4.70 9.68
CA GLN A 22 -6.29 4.70 10.98
C GLN A 22 -6.73 3.29 11.41
N LYS A 23 -7.21 2.47 10.47
CA LYS A 23 -7.58 1.06 10.73
C LYS A 23 -6.35 0.19 11.06
N MET A 24 -5.17 0.61 10.61
CA MET A 24 -3.89 -0.04 10.92
C MET A 24 -3.32 0.36 12.29
N ASN A 25 -3.98 1.25 13.05
CA ASN A 25 -3.60 1.58 14.42
C ASN A 25 -4.09 0.52 15.43
N THR A 26 -3.77 -0.75 15.18
CA THR A 26 -4.08 -1.87 16.09
C THR A 26 -2.83 -2.71 16.34
N PRO A 27 -2.76 -3.45 17.46
CA PRO A 27 -1.61 -4.32 17.76
C PRO A 27 -1.30 -5.32 16.64
N LEU A 28 -2.33 -5.77 15.90
CA LEU A 28 -2.22 -6.65 14.75
C LEU A 28 -1.33 -6.06 13.65
N PHE A 29 -1.59 -4.82 13.22
CA PHE A 29 -0.84 -4.17 12.14
C PHE A 29 0.45 -3.49 12.63
N LEU A 30 0.61 -3.33 13.95
CA LEU A 30 1.87 -2.93 14.60
C LEU A 30 2.81 -4.11 14.88
N SER A 31 2.45 -5.31 14.41
CA SER A 31 3.26 -6.53 14.44
C SER A 31 3.76 -6.87 13.05
N VAL A 32 4.87 -7.62 12.96
CA VAL A 32 5.28 -8.22 11.69
C VAL A 32 4.33 -9.38 11.39
N LEU A 33 3.79 -9.42 10.17
CA LEU A 33 2.88 -10.48 9.76
C LEU A 33 3.68 -11.63 9.12
N GLU A 34 3.44 -12.85 9.54
CA GLU A 34 4.18 -14.07 9.17
C GLU A 34 5.71 -13.89 9.18
N ASN A 35 6.36 -14.06 8.02
CA ASN A 35 7.80 -13.93 7.84
C ASN A 35 8.23 -12.48 7.50
N GLY A 36 7.25 -11.57 7.37
CA GLY A 36 7.47 -10.15 7.15
C GLY A 36 8.01 -9.77 5.76
N LYS A 37 8.08 -10.72 4.81
CA LYS A 37 8.61 -10.53 3.45
C LYS A 37 7.55 -10.11 2.45
N GLN A 38 6.26 -10.29 2.76
CA GLN A 38 5.18 -9.87 1.87
C GLN A 38 5.24 -8.37 1.60
N TYR A 39 4.97 -7.99 0.35
CA TYR A 39 5.00 -6.60 -0.07
C TYR A 39 3.73 -5.88 0.35
N VAL A 40 3.89 -4.63 0.81
CA VAL A 40 2.77 -3.75 1.14
C VAL A 40 2.72 -2.63 0.10
N PRO A 41 1.99 -2.79 -1.02
CA PRO A 41 1.83 -1.73 -2.00
C PRO A 41 1.01 -0.60 -1.37
N CYS A 42 1.65 0.52 -1.04
CA CYS A 42 0.99 1.69 -0.48
C CYS A 42 1.41 2.98 -1.18
N ILE A 43 0.56 3.99 -1.13
CA ILE A 43 0.82 5.33 -1.66
C ILE A 43 0.31 6.39 -0.67
N ASN A 44 1.01 7.51 -0.53
CA ASN A 44 0.46 8.65 0.19
C ASN A 44 -0.74 9.20 -0.60
N ILE A 45 -1.81 9.59 0.09
CA ILE A 45 -2.99 10.19 -0.55
C ILE A 45 -2.62 11.40 -1.41
N GLU A 46 -1.67 12.23 -0.97
CA GLU A 46 -1.20 13.41 -1.70
C GLU A 46 -0.53 13.01 -3.03
N ASP A 47 0.33 11.98 -3.00
CA ASP A 47 0.99 11.45 -4.20
C ASP A 47 -0.01 10.83 -5.17
N LEU A 48 -1.04 10.17 -4.64
CA LEU A 48 -2.11 9.60 -5.46
C LEU A 48 -2.92 10.70 -6.15
N CYS A 49 -3.28 11.77 -5.45
CA CYS A 49 -3.94 12.93 -6.04
C CYS A 49 -3.08 13.56 -7.14
N ASN A 50 -1.78 13.71 -6.91
CA ASN A 50 -0.85 14.22 -7.92
C ASN A 50 -0.77 13.32 -9.16
N LEU A 51 -0.88 11.99 -9.00
CA LEU A 51 -0.96 11.07 -10.14
C LEU A 51 -2.24 11.24 -10.95
N TYR A 52 -3.38 11.48 -10.31
CA TYR A 52 -4.62 11.78 -11.02
C TYR A 52 -4.51 13.09 -11.80
N VAL A 53 -3.97 14.15 -11.18
CA VAL A 53 -3.73 15.44 -11.86
C VAL A 53 -2.81 15.26 -13.06
N LYS A 54 -1.69 14.55 -12.88
CA LYS A 54 -0.75 14.24 -13.97
C LYS A 54 -1.41 13.45 -15.10
N ALA A 55 -2.29 12.51 -14.78
CA ALA A 55 -3.03 11.75 -15.78
C ALA A 55 -4.02 12.61 -16.59
N THR A 56 -4.56 13.68 -15.99
CA THR A 56 -5.46 14.61 -16.69
C THR A 56 -4.76 15.71 -17.46
N GLU A 57 -3.55 16.11 -17.06
CA GLU A 57 -2.80 17.22 -17.68
C GLU A 57 -1.84 16.76 -18.79
N ASN A 58 -1.47 15.47 -18.81
CA ASN A 58 -0.50 14.93 -19.76
C ASN A 58 -1.15 13.96 -20.74
N ASP A 59 -1.37 14.43 -21.97
CA ASP A 59 -1.93 13.65 -23.08
C ASP A 59 -1.11 12.41 -23.48
N THR A 60 0.15 12.30 -23.02
CA THR A 60 1.00 11.12 -23.27
C THR A 60 0.92 10.06 -22.16
N PHE A 61 0.22 10.35 -21.06
CA PHE A 61 0.11 9.47 -19.90
C PHE A 61 -0.97 8.39 -20.08
N ILE A 62 -0.89 7.62 -21.17
CA ILE A 62 -1.92 6.68 -21.62
C ILE A 62 -1.53 5.24 -21.26
N GLY A 63 -2.50 4.46 -20.76
CA GLY A 63 -2.34 3.05 -20.42
C GLY A 63 -2.39 2.76 -18.92
N ILE A 64 -1.84 1.61 -18.53
CA ILE A 64 -1.92 1.11 -17.15
C ILE A 64 -0.66 1.49 -16.35
N TYR A 65 -0.85 2.19 -15.23
CA TYR A 65 0.20 2.62 -14.31
C TYR A 65 -0.09 2.19 -12.88
N ASN A 66 0.95 1.96 -12.08
CA ASN A 66 0.80 1.57 -10.68
C ASN A 66 0.93 2.81 -9.79
N GLY A 67 -0.13 3.12 -9.04
CA GLY A 67 -0.18 4.18 -8.04
C GLY A 67 0.34 3.70 -6.70
N ILE A 68 1.65 3.46 -6.60
CA ILE A 68 2.34 3.04 -5.37
C ILE A 68 3.60 3.90 -5.16
N ALA A 69 3.90 4.26 -3.91
CA ALA A 69 5.00 5.19 -3.59
C ALA A 69 6.39 4.57 -3.73
N SER A 70 6.53 3.25 -3.51
CA SER A 70 7.79 2.53 -3.74
C SER A 70 7.59 1.02 -3.85
N ASP A 71 8.33 0.43 -4.78
CA ASP A 71 8.13 -0.94 -5.27
C ASP A 71 8.48 -2.03 -4.26
N HIS A 72 9.13 -1.67 -3.14
CA HIS A 72 9.88 -2.64 -2.33
C HIS A 72 9.80 -2.40 -0.82
N GLN A 73 8.65 -1.96 -0.30
CA GLN A 73 8.41 -2.00 1.15
C GLN A 73 7.92 -3.41 1.53
N SER A 74 8.75 -4.17 2.26
CA SER A 74 8.29 -5.40 2.90
C SER A 74 7.41 -5.05 4.09
N ASN A 75 6.57 -5.98 4.53
CA ASN A 75 5.75 -5.78 5.73
C ASN A 75 6.63 -5.41 6.94
N SER A 76 7.83 -5.98 7.05
CA SER A 76 8.78 -5.63 8.10
C SER A 76 9.20 -4.16 8.06
N THR A 77 9.51 -3.61 6.88
CA THR A 77 9.91 -2.20 6.75
C THR A 77 8.70 -1.28 6.91
N PHE A 78 7.56 -1.67 6.36
CA PHE A 78 6.30 -0.97 6.47
C PHE A 78 5.85 -0.84 7.93
N THR A 79 5.79 -1.94 8.68
CA THR A 79 5.39 -1.97 10.09
C THR A 79 6.30 -1.08 10.94
N LYS A 80 7.62 -1.07 10.67
CA LYS A 80 8.56 -0.16 11.34
C LYS A 80 8.29 1.31 11.04
N ALA A 81 8.02 1.64 9.78
CA ALA A 81 7.68 3.00 9.37
C ALA A 81 6.33 3.44 9.98
N LEU A 82 5.35 2.53 10.02
CA LEU A 82 4.03 2.74 10.61
C LEU A 82 4.14 3.06 12.12
N GLY A 83 4.90 2.28 12.88
CA GLY A 83 5.11 2.55 14.31
C GLY A 83 5.74 3.93 14.57
N LYS A 84 6.71 4.33 13.75
CA LYS A 84 7.31 5.69 13.82
C LYS A 84 6.28 6.77 13.51
N ALA A 85 5.51 6.60 12.42
CA ALA A 85 4.50 7.57 11.98
C ALA A 85 3.38 7.74 13.02
N LEU A 86 2.94 6.66 13.65
CA LEU A 86 1.90 6.67 14.68
C LEU A 86 2.42 6.99 16.09
N LYS A 87 3.75 7.14 16.27
CA LYS A 87 4.41 7.26 17.57
C LYS A 87 4.01 6.13 18.54
N LYS A 88 3.96 4.90 18.03
CA LYS A 88 3.60 3.68 18.76
C LYS A 88 4.76 2.68 18.79
N ILE A 89 4.83 1.93 19.88
CA ILE A 89 5.79 0.84 20.03
C ILE A 89 5.32 -0.34 19.17
N LEU A 90 6.27 -0.96 18.46
CA LEU A 90 5.99 -2.17 17.68
C LEU A 90 5.77 -3.34 18.63
N THR A 91 4.81 -4.20 18.29
CA THR A 91 4.58 -5.42 19.04
C THR A 91 5.68 -6.43 18.67
N PRO A 92 6.35 -7.07 19.64
CA PRO A 92 7.49 -7.95 19.38
C PRO A 92 7.09 -9.35 18.88
N ILE A 93 5.80 -9.56 18.60
CA ILE A 93 5.24 -10.85 18.21
C ILE A 93 5.06 -10.86 16.70
N ASN A 94 5.42 -11.97 16.06
CA ASN A 94 5.04 -12.21 14.68
C ASN A 94 3.65 -12.81 14.64
N ILE A 95 2.74 -12.25 13.84
CA ILE A 95 1.37 -12.75 13.74
C ILE A 95 1.31 -13.84 12.66
N PRO A 96 1.01 -15.10 13.01
CA PRO A 96 0.81 -16.17 12.02
C PRO A 96 -0.36 -15.86 11.09
N GLY A 97 -0.28 -16.28 9.82
CA GLY A 97 -1.35 -16.02 8.85
C GLY A 97 -2.68 -16.65 9.21
N ILE A 98 -2.68 -17.72 10.02
CA ILE A 98 -3.90 -18.32 10.56
C ILE A 98 -4.65 -17.30 11.44
N ILE A 99 -3.96 -16.57 12.32
CA ILE A 99 -4.58 -15.56 13.18
C ILE A 99 -5.14 -14.42 12.32
N LEU A 100 -4.41 -13.99 11.30
CA LEU A 100 -4.88 -12.99 10.34
C LEU A 100 -6.14 -13.46 9.59
N LYS A 101 -6.17 -14.71 9.11
CA LYS A 101 -7.34 -15.29 8.46
C LYS A 101 -8.55 -15.36 9.39
N THR A 102 -8.35 -15.68 10.66
CA THR A 102 -9.44 -15.70 11.66
C THR A 102 -10.01 -14.31 11.93
N VAL A 103 -9.15 -13.27 12.00
CA VAL A 103 -9.56 -11.90 12.32
C VAL A 103 -10.12 -11.15 11.11
N LEU A 104 -9.52 -11.34 9.93
CA LEU A 104 -9.82 -10.57 8.71
C LEU A 104 -10.62 -11.37 7.67
N GLY A 105 -10.81 -12.67 7.84
CA GLY A 105 -11.45 -13.53 6.85
C GLY A 105 -10.68 -13.56 5.52
N GLU A 106 -11.40 -13.47 4.41
CA GLU A 106 -10.83 -13.43 3.06
C GLU A 106 -9.92 -12.22 2.81
N LEU A 107 -10.12 -11.11 3.54
CA LEU A 107 -9.26 -9.93 3.45
C LEU A 107 -7.82 -10.22 3.92
N ALA A 108 -7.63 -11.27 4.72
CA ALA A 108 -6.30 -11.72 5.12
C ALA A 108 -5.46 -12.15 3.91
N LEU A 109 -6.06 -12.70 2.85
CA LEU A 109 -5.32 -13.13 1.65
C LEU A 109 -4.67 -11.94 0.96
N ILE A 110 -5.36 -10.81 0.87
CA ILE A 110 -4.83 -9.56 0.29
C ILE A 110 -3.60 -9.07 1.08
N VAL A 111 -3.66 -9.18 2.40
CA VAL A 111 -2.60 -8.72 3.32
C VAL A 111 -1.43 -9.71 3.39
N LEU A 112 -1.71 -11.01 3.33
CA LEU A 112 -0.73 -12.09 3.48
C LEU A 112 0.02 -12.40 2.19
N GLU A 113 -0.68 -12.46 1.06
CA GLU A 113 -0.06 -12.83 -0.22
C GLU A 113 0.75 -11.66 -0.80
N GLY A 114 0.36 -10.42 -0.50
CA GLY A 114 1.10 -9.20 -0.85
C GLY A 114 1.47 -9.12 -2.33
N SER A 115 0.68 -8.43 -3.15
CA SER A 115 0.98 -8.29 -4.57
C SER A 115 2.32 -7.55 -4.78
N ARG A 116 3.32 -8.26 -5.32
CA ARG A 116 4.58 -7.66 -5.79
C ARG A 116 4.30 -6.87 -7.07
N VAL A 117 3.94 -5.60 -6.89
CA VAL A 117 3.61 -4.68 -7.99
C VAL A 117 4.75 -3.65 -8.13
N SER A 118 5.19 -3.36 -9.35
CA SER A 118 6.29 -2.40 -9.62
C SER A 118 5.76 -1.08 -10.21
N SER A 119 6.14 0.06 -9.63
CA SER A 119 5.90 1.42 -10.15
C SER A 119 6.95 1.89 -11.16
N ALA A 120 7.84 1.02 -11.64
CA ALA A 120 8.89 1.38 -12.59
C ALA A 120 8.35 2.09 -13.86
N LYS A 121 7.11 1.79 -14.25
CA LYS A 121 6.42 2.46 -15.36
C LYS A 121 5.97 3.88 -15.02
N THR A 122 5.48 4.09 -13.79
CA THR A 122 5.04 5.39 -13.26
C THR A 122 6.21 6.36 -13.05
N LYS A 123 7.40 5.86 -12.69
CA LYS A 123 8.59 6.71 -12.44
C LYS A 123 9.31 7.18 -13.70
N LYS A 124 9.09 6.51 -14.84
CA LYS A 124 9.79 6.78 -16.11
C LYS A 124 9.04 7.75 -17.04
N THR A 125 7.80 8.08 -16.69
CA THR A 125 6.90 8.96 -17.44
C THR A 125 6.57 10.16 -16.56
#